data_AF-A0A3P7J8T8-F1
#
_entry.id   AF-A0A3P7J8T8-F1
#
_cell.length_a   1.000
_cell.length_b   1.000
_cell.length_c   1.000
_cell.angle_alpha   90.00
_cell.angle_beta   90.00
_cell.angle_gamma   90.00
#
_symmetry.space_group_name_H-M   'P 1'
#
loop_
_entity.id
_entity.type
_entity.pdbx_description
1 polymer ?
#
loop_
_entity_poly.entity_id
_entity_poly.type
_entity_poly.pdbx_seq_one_letter_code
_entity_poly.pdbx_strand_id
1 'polypeptide(L)'
;MKSLNSKSINFFQALKKNAWDPSEDLEETLKLRLDKADVNISTYDISIEEEKKIVQSFERLRQRVNDWGLMEAQPWYYVMKSTTTLAFMFLAFYLQYCGWYFTSAISLAISWQQFGWLTHEFCHHQPTKNRKLNDMFSLVFGNLAQGFSADWWKDKHNTHHAATNLIDHDGDINLAPLFAFIPADLARYKLPIEKFFLKIVPYQHFYFTLSLPLLRFSWTSQSLLWVFAENSSEYRVYRRNALAEQVRSEELS
;
A
#
# COMPACT_ATOMS: atom_id res chain seq x y z
N MET A 1 -25.52 -14.19 -15.83
CA MET A 1 -25.28 -12.81 -15.36
C MET A 1 -26.56 -12.30 -14.72
N LYS A 2 -26.77 -12.54 -13.42
CA LYS A 2 -27.84 -11.86 -12.67
C LYS A 2 -27.39 -10.41 -12.52
N SER A 3 -28.28 -9.45 -12.77
CA SER A 3 -27.95 -8.03 -12.66
C SER A 3 -27.40 -7.72 -11.27
N LEU A 4 -26.23 -7.08 -11.22
CA LEU A 4 -25.72 -6.41 -10.04
C LEU A 4 -26.63 -5.19 -9.79
N ASN A 5 -27.87 -5.44 -9.35
CA ASN A 5 -28.74 -4.41 -8.79
C ASN A 5 -28.41 -4.27 -7.30
N SER A 6 -27.13 -4.02 -7.01
CA SER A 6 -26.71 -3.87 -5.62
C SER A 6 -27.18 -2.50 -5.14
N LYS A 7 -27.76 -2.45 -3.92
CA LYS A 7 -28.08 -1.20 -3.22
C LYS A 7 -26.92 -0.21 -3.25
N SER A 8 -25.68 -0.72 -3.31
CA SER A 8 -24.47 0.08 -3.43
C SER A 8 -24.36 0.92 -4.71
N ILE A 9 -24.78 0.40 -5.88
CA ILE A 9 -24.74 1.12 -7.16
C ILE A 9 -25.79 2.23 -7.20
N ASN A 10 -27.02 1.93 -6.78
CA ASN A 10 -28.11 2.92 -6.75
C ASN A 10 -27.79 4.06 -5.77
N PHE A 11 -27.18 3.74 -4.64
CA PHE A 11 -26.70 4.73 -3.68
C PHE A 11 -25.55 5.56 -4.22
N PHE A 12 -24.57 4.96 -4.91
CA PHE A 12 -23.48 5.72 -5.52
C PHE A 12 -24.01 6.70 -6.57
N GLN A 13 -25.03 6.31 -7.33
CA GLN A 13 -25.73 7.20 -8.26
C GLN A 13 -26.47 8.33 -7.54
N ALA A 14 -27.13 8.05 -6.40
CA ALA A 14 -27.78 9.06 -5.57
C ALA A 14 -26.77 10.05 -4.97
N LEU A 15 -25.66 9.55 -4.43
CA LEU A 15 -24.54 10.38 -3.97
C LEU A 15 -23.99 11.25 -5.09
N LYS A 16 -23.77 10.70 -6.28
CA LYS A 16 -23.27 11.46 -7.43
C LYS A 16 -24.24 12.57 -7.86
N LYS A 17 -25.54 12.33 -7.76
CA LYS A 17 -26.59 13.31 -8.08
C LYS A 17 -26.66 14.43 -7.03
N ASN A 18 -26.41 14.12 -5.76
CA ASN A 18 -26.54 15.05 -4.64
C ASN A 18 -25.18 15.58 -4.11
N ALA A 19 -24.05 15.16 -4.68
CA ALA A 19 -22.71 15.56 -4.22
C ALA A 19 -22.41 17.07 -4.38
N TRP A 20 -23.21 17.78 -5.19
CA TRP A 20 -22.98 19.19 -5.52
C TRP A 20 -23.70 20.17 -4.58
N ASP A 21 -24.77 19.72 -3.92
CA ASP A 21 -25.52 20.49 -2.94
C ASP A 21 -25.62 19.61 -1.68
N PRO A 22 -24.84 19.88 -0.62
CA PRO A 22 -24.92 19.12 0.62
C PRO A 22 -26.22 19.50 1.33
N SER A 23 -27.36 19.13 0.75
CA SER A 23 -28.65 19.18 1.41
C SER A 23 -28.63 18.19 2.59
N GLU A 24 -29.52 18.41 3.56
CA GLU A 24 -29.80 17.46 4.64
C GLU A 24 -29.95 16.01 4.14
N ASP A 25 -30.37 15.82 2.88
CA ASP A 25 -30.50 14.53 2.21
C ASP A 25 -29.18 13.75 2.10
N LEU A 26 -28.03 14.41 1.94
CA LEU A 26 -26.72 13.74 1.91
C LEU A 26 -26.36 13.22 3.30
N GLU A 27 -26.58 14.02 4.34
CA GLU A 27 -26.37 13.59 5.73
C GLU A 27 -27.34 12.47 6.14
N GLU A 28 -28.60 12.54 5.72
CA GLU A 28 -29.61 11.51 5.97
C GLU A 28 -29.32 10.20 5.20
N THR A 29 -28.89 10.32 3.94
CA THR A 29 -28.45 9.18 3.12
C THR A 29 -27.17 8.54 3.68
N LEU A 30 -26.25 9.32 4.22
CA LEU A 30 -25.05 8.80 4.90
C LEU A 30 -25.38 8.12 6.24
N LYS A 31 -26.38 8.62 6.99
CA LYS A 31 -26.87 7.96 8.23
C LYS A 31 -27.46 6.57 7.97
N LEU A 32 -28.10 6.36 6.81
CA LEU A 32 -28.65 5.06 6.40
C LEU A 32 -27.59 3.97 6.17
N ARG A 33 -26.31 4.34 6.13
CA ARG A 33 -25.21 3.42 5.85
C ARG A 33 -24.07 3.51 6.88
N LEU A 34 -24.36 4.01 8.09
CA LEU A 34 -23.45 3.96 9.24
C LEU A 34 -23.31 2.52 9.76
N ASP A 35 -22.95 1.63 8.87
CA ASP A 35 -22.60 0.25 9.15
C ASP A 35 -21.14 0.34 9.59
N LYS A 36 -20.92 0.83 10.81
CA LYS A 36 -19.59 1.10 11.41
C LYS A 36 -18.70 -0.14 11.57
N ALA A 37 -19.11 -1.26 10.99
CA ALA A 37 -18.42 -2.53 11.02
C ALA A 37 -18.71 -3.33 9.73
N ASP A 38 -18.77 -2.66 8.57
CA ASP A 38 -18.51 -3.34 7.30
C ASP A 38 -17.04 -3.77 7.29
N VAL A 39 -16.74 -4.77 8.13
CA VAL A 39 -15.65 -5.69 7.85
C VAL A 39 -15.91 -6.13 6.41
N ASN A 40 -14.90 -6.07 5.56
CA ASN A 40 -14.97 -6.62 4.20
C ASN A 40 -15.10 -8.16 4.21
N ILE A 41 -15.85 -8.73 5.15
CA ILE A 41 -16.41 -10.06 5.13
C ILE A 41 -17.79 -9.88 4.52
N SER A 42 -17.86 -9.90 3.20
CA SER A 42 -19.15 -10.09 2.54
C SER A 42 -19.86 -11.29 3.19
N THR A 43 -21.13 -11.13 3.54
CA THR A 43 -21.96 -12.25 3.97
C THR A 43 -22.12 -13.16 2.76
N TYR A 44 -21.37 -14.26 2.73
CA TYR A 44 -21.48 -15.25 1.66
C TYR A 44 -22.56 -16.26 2.05
N ASP A 45 -23.65 -16.31 1.29
CA ASP A 45 -24.63 -17.40 1.35
C ASP A 45 -24.11 -18.58 0.52
N ILE A 46 -23.01 -19.19 0.98
CA ILE A 46 -22.40 -20.36 0.36
C ILE A 46 -22.69 -21.60 1.22
N SER A 47 -23.01 -22.72 0.56
CA SER A 47 -23.21 -23.98 1.27
C SER A 47 -21.88 -24.50 1.83
N ILE A 48 -21.93 -25.26 2.94
CA ILE A 48 -20.74 -25.92 3.52
C ILE A 48 -20.01 -26.79 2.48
N GLU A 49 -20.76 -27.42 1.58
CA GLU A 49 -20.19 -28.24 0.50
C GLU A 49 -19.44 -27.41 -0.54
N GLU A 50 -19.95 -26.20 -0.85
CA GLU A 50 -19.28 -25.26 -1.75
C GLU A 50 -18.04 -24.64 -1.11
N GLU A 51 -18.13 -24.23 0.16
CA GLU A 51 -16.99 -23.76 0.95
C GLU A 51 -15.87 -24.81 0.96
N LYS A 52 -16.21 -26.08 1.25
CA LYS A 52 -15.24 -27.19 1.24
C LYS A 52 -14.58 -27.37 -0.13
N LYS A 53 -15.32 -27.23 -1.23
CA LYS A 53 -14.77 -27.29 -2.60
C LYS A 53 -13.82 -26.13 -2.88
N ILE A 54 -14.14 -24.93 -2.40
CA ILE A 54 -13.27 -23.74 -2.52
C ILE A 54 -11.96 -23.98 -1.78
N VAL A 55 -12.03 -24.38 -0.50
CA VAL A 55 -10.84 -24.68 0.33
C VAL A 55 -9.96 -25.76 -0.33
N GLN A 56 -10.55 -26.87 -0.78
CA GLN A 56 -9.81 -27.92 -1.50
C GLN A 56 -9.18 -27.42 -2.80
N SER A 57 -9.78 -26.45 -3.46
CA SER A 57 -9.22 -25.86 -4.68
C SER A 57 -8.04 -24.94 -4.38
N PHE A 58 -8.11 -24.13 -3.32
CA PHE A 58 -6.97 -23.36 -2.82
C PHE A 58 -5.82 -24.24 -2.36
N GLU A 59 -6.11 -25.35 -1.68
CA GLU A 59 -5.06 -26.28 -1.23
C GLU A 59 -4.36 -26.96 -2.41
N ARG A 60 -5.11 -27.40 -3.42
CA ARG A 60 -4.53 -27.93 -4.65
C ARG A 60 -3.70 -26.89 -5.40
N LEU A 61 -4.13 -25.63 -5.41
CA LEU A 61 -3.36 -24.54 -6.01
C LEU A 61 -2.05 -24.32 -5.23
N ARG A 62 -2.12 -24.27 -3.89
CA ARG A 62 -0.94 -24.11 -3.02
C ARG A 62 0.07 -25.23 -3.23
N GLN A 63 -0.39 -26.48 -3.30
CA GLN A 63 0.45 -27.63 -3.61
C GLN A 63 1.14 -27.47 -4.97
N ARG A 64 0.41 -27.13 -6.03
CA ARG A 64 1.01 -26.89 -7.36
C ARG A 64 2.04 -25.77 -7.36
N VAL A 65 1.77 -24.66 -6.68
CA VAL A 65 2.70 -23.52 -6.55
C VAL A 65 4.00 -23.98 -5.88
N ASN A 66 3.91 -24.81 -4.84
CA ASN A 66 5.06 -25.38 -4.17
C ASN A 66 5.80 -26.41 -5.04
N ASP A 67 5.08 -27.32 -5.71
CA ASP A 67 5.65 -28.34 -6.60
C ASP A 67 6.36 -27.71 -7.81
N TRP A 68 5.89 -26.56 -8.29
CA TRP A 68 6.56 -25.76 -9.32
C TRP A 68 7.79 -24.99 -8.81
N GLY A 69 8.08 -25.04 -7.52
CA GLY A 69 9.20 -24.32 -6.91
C GLY A 69 9.01 -22.80 -6.87
N LEU A 70 7.80 -22.29 -7.05
CA LEU A 70 7.52 -20.84 -7.07
C LEU A 70 7.66 -20.18 -5.68
N MET A 71 7.74 -20.99 -4.62
CA MET A 71 8.01 -20.53 -3.26
C MET A 71 9.51 -20.44 -2.94
N GLU A 72 10.38 -20.93 -3.83
CA GLU A 72 11.83 -20.90 -3.63
C GLU A 72 12.41 -19.55 -4.05
N ALA A 73 13.25 -18.98 -3.17
CA ALA A 73 13.93 -17.72 -3.45
C ALA A 73 14.78 -17.81 -4.73
N GLN A 74 14.82 -16.72 -5.50
CA GLN A 74 15.57 -16.61 -6.75
C GLN A 74 16.67 -15.53 -6.65
N PRO A 75 17.78 -15.77 -5.91
CA PRO A 75 18.78 -14.73 -5.64
C PRO A 75 19.36 -14.08 -6.89
N TRP A 76 19.58 -14.87 -7.95
CA TRP A 76 20.17 -14.36 -9.18
C TRP A 76 19.27 -13.35 -9.91
N TYR A 77 17.95 -13.59 -9.89
CA TYR A 77 16.99 -12.62 -10.42
C TYR A 77 17.13 -11.28 -9.70
N TYR A 78 17.20 -11.30 -8.37
CA TYR A 78 17.34 -10.08 -7.57
C TYR A 78 18.71 -9.41 -7.76
N VAL A 79 19.81 -10.17 -7.91
CA VAL A 79 21.14 -9.60 -8.24
C VAL A 79 21.10 -8.88 -9.58
N MET A 80 20.54 -9.50 -10.62
CA MET A 80 20.40 -8.88 -11.93
C MET A 80 19.47 -7.65 -11.87
N LYS A 81 18.40 -7.73 -11.09
CA LYS A 81 17.45 -6.64 -10.93
C LYS A 81 18.06 -5.44 -10.20
N SER A 82 18.81 -5.66 -9.12
CA SER A 82 19.56 -4.63 -8.41
C SER A 82 20.63 -4.01 -9.30
N THR A 83 21.41 -4.83 -10.02
CA THR A 83 22.47 -4.35 -10.91
C THR A 83 21.92 -3.50 -12.04
N THR A 84 20.86 -3.94 -12.71
CA THR A 84 20.22 -3.17 -13.80
C THR A 84 19.61 -1.87 -13.28
N THR A 85 18.99 -1.88 -12.11
CA THR A 85 18.43 -0.68 -11.48
C THR A 85 19.50 0.36 -11.15
N LEU A 86 20.63 -0.08 -10.58
CA LEU A 86 21.80 0.77 -10.32
C LEU A 86 22.40 1.30 -11.63
N ALA A 87 22.49 0.47 -12.67
CA ALA A 87 22.98 0.89 -13.98
C ALA A 87 22.13 2.04 -14.57
N PHE A 88 20.80 1.98 -14.47
CA PHE A 88 19.92 3.08 -14.88
C PHE A 88 20.15 4.36 -14.06
N MET A 89 20.45 4.24 -12.76
CA MET A 89 20.79 5.39 -11.92
C MET A 89 22.09 6.05 -12.36
N PHE A 90 23.16 5.26 -12.52
CA PHE A 90 24.47 5.79 -12.94
C PHE A 90 24.43 6.31 -14.38
N LEU A 91 23.67 5.67 -15.27
CA LEU A 91 23.41 6.18 -16.60
C LEU A 91 22.71 7.54 -16.56
N ALA A 92 21.73 7.72 -15.67
CA ALA A 92 21.09 9.02 -15.49
C ALA A 92 22.10 10.10 -15.08
N PHE A 93 22.97 9.81 -14.10
CA PHE A 93 24.01 10.76 -13.66
C PHE A 93 25.00 11.09 -14.76
N TYR A 94 25.40 10.11 -15.56
CA TYR A 94 26.25 10.32 -16.73
C TYR A 94 25.56 11.19 -17.79
N LEU A 95 24.31 10.89 -18.15
CA LEU A 95 23.53 11.69 -19.11
C LEU A 95 23.32 13.13 -18.61
N GLN A 96 23.08 13.30 -17.31
CA GLN A 96 22.98 14.61 -16.66
C GLN A 96 24.28 15.41 -16.86
N TYR A 97 25.43 14.78 -16.62
CA TYR A 97 26.74 15.39 -16.79
C TYR A 97 27.01 15.78 -18.25
N CYS A 98 26.58 14.97 -19.21
CA CYS A 98 26.68 15.27 -20.65
C CYS A 98 25.68 16.33 -21.15
N GLY A 99 24.80 16.87 -20.29
CA GLY A 99 23.78 17.86 -20.66
C GLY A 99 22.50 17.27 -21.28
N TRP A 100 22.32 15.95 -21.23
CA TRP A 100 21.16 15.24 -21.78
C TRP A 100 20.05 15.14 -20.72
N TYR A 101 19.52 16.30 -20.32
CA TYR A 101 18.66 16.41 -19.14
C TYR A 101 17.35 15.60 -19.24
N PHE A 102 16.71 15.58 -20.41
CA PHE A 102 15.43 14.89 -20.57
C PHE A 102 15.58 13.36 -20.49
N THR A 103 16.56 12.78 -21.19
CA THR A 103 16.81 11.33 -21.14
C THR A 103 17.42 10.90 -19.81
N SER A 104 18.24 11.75 -19.19
CA SER A 104 18.67 11.60 -17.79
C SER A 104 17.47 11.43 -16.86
N ALA A 105 16.49 12.33 -16.93
CA ALA A 105 15.29 12.28 -16.08
C ALA A 105 14.47 10.99 -16.31
N ILE A 106 14.31 10.52 -17.55
CA ILE A 106 13.64 9.25 -17.85
C ILE A 106 14.40 8.06 -17.24
N SER A 107 15.73 8.01 -17.41
CA SER A 107 16.56 6.95 -16.86
C SER A 107 16.47 6.90 -15.33
N LEU A 108 16.50 8.08 -14.69
CA LEU A 108 16.36 8.18 -13.24
C LEU A 108 14.97 7.77 -12.76
N ALA A 109 13.91 8.14 -13.49
CA ALA A 109 12.54 7.75 -13.16
C ALA A 109 12.34 6.23 -13.20
N ILE A 110 12.90 5.56 -14.21
CA ILE A 110 12.90 4.08 -14.28
C ILE A 110 13.65 3.51 -13.09
N SER A 111 14.85 4.01 -12.79
CA SER A 111 15.65 3.53 -11.66
C SER A 111 14.93 3.65 -10.32
N TRP A 112 14.35 4.83 -10.02
CA TRP A 112 13.62 5.03 -8.77
C TRP A 112 12.37 4.18 -8.65
N GLN A 113 11.62 4.00 -9.74
CA GLN A 113 10.48 3.09 -9.74
C GLN A 113 10.91 1.66 -9.38
N GLN A 114 12.04 1.20 -9.91
CA GLN A 114 12.56 -0.14 -9.63
C GLN A 114 13.13 -0.28 -8.21
N PHE A 115 13.77 0.77 -7.67
CA PHE A 115 14.18 0.78 -6.26
C PHE A 115 12.98 0.66 -5.31
N GLY A 116 11.80 1.17 -5.68
CA GLY A 116 10.56 0.99 -4.92
C GLY A 116 10.21 -0.48 -4.74
N TRP A 117 10.18 -1.21 -5.85
CA TRP A 117 9.95 -2.65 -5.83
C TRP A 117 11.06 -3.39 -5.11
N LEU A 118 12.33 -3.15 -5.41
CA LEU A 118 13.42 -3.81 -4.70
C LEU A 118 13.31 -3.62 -3.19
N THR A 119 13.05 -2.39 -2.73
CA THR A 119 12.86 -2.11 -1.30
C THR A 119 11.68 -2.91 -0.73
N HIS A 120 10.55 -2.95 -1.41
CA HIS A 120 9.38 -3.75 -1.03
C HIS A 120 9.75 -5.23 -0.84
N GLU A 121 10.41 -5.84 -1.82
CA GLU A 121 10.80 -7.25 -1.80
C GLU A 121 11.76 -7.56 -0.65
N PHE A 122 12.76 -6.69 -0.43
CA PHE A 122 13.72 -6.84 0.65
C PHE A 122 13.09 -6.62 2.03
N CYS A 123 12.16 -5.69 2.18
CA CYS A 123 11.39 -5.51 3.41
C CYS A 123 10.52 -6.73 3.75
N HIS A 124 10.04 -7.45 2.75
CA HIS A 124 9.30 -8.72 2.90
C HIS A 124 10.20 -9.96 3.02
N HIS A 125 11.52 -9.77 3.02
CA HIS A 125 12.51 -10.85 3.12
C HIS A 125 12.40 -11.92 2.02
N GLN A 126 11.89 -11.56 0.84
CA GLN A 126 11.73 -12.51 -0.28
C GLN A 126 13.05 -12.90 -0.98
N PRO A 127 14.02 -11.98 -1.20
CA PRO A 127 15.19 -12.30 -2.02
C PRO A 127 16.13 -13.35 -1.42
N THR A 128 16.25 -13.41 -0.09
CA THR A 128 17.16 -14.33 0.60
C THR A 128 16.56 -14.83 1.91
N LYS A 129 17.00 -16.00 2.40
CA LYS A 129 16.64 -16.49 3.74
C LYS A 129 17.34 -15.72 4.87
N ASN A 130 18.33 -14.88 4.56
CA ASN A 130 19.10 -14.12 5.55
C ASN A 130 18.42 -12.77 5.83
N ARG A 131 17.72 -12.69 6.97
CA ARG A 131 16.98 -11.49 7.39
C ARG A 131 17.87 -10.25 7.48
N LYS A 132 19.06 -10.36 8.09
CA LYS A 132 19.99 -9.23 8.25
C LYS A 132 20.46 -8.68 6.90
N LEU A 133 20.71 -9.56 5.93
CA LEU A 133 21.09 -9.16 4.59
C LEU A 133 19.96 -8.42 3.88
N ASN A 134 18.74 -8.92 4.01
CA ASN A 134 17.58 -8.26 3.43
C ASN A 134 17.31 -6.89 4.08
N ASP A 135 17.41 -6.79 5.41
CA ASP A 135 17.24 -5.53 6.13
C ASP A 135 18.29 -4.51 5.68
N MET A 136 19.56 -4.91 5.54
CA MET A 136 20.62 -4.06 5.00
C MET A 136 20.28 -3.54 3.60
N PHE A 137 19.85 -4.40 2.69
CA PHE A 137 19.49 -3.97 1.33
C PHE A 137 18.23 -3.10 1.31
N SER A 138 17.26 -3.33 2.20
CA SER A 138 16.09 -2.44 2.32
C SER A 138 16.50 -1.02 2.74
N LEU A 139 17.50 -0.88 3.62
CA LEU A 139 18.06 0.42 4.00
C LEU A 139 18.82 1.07 2.83
N VAL A 140 19.58 0.30 2.06
CA VAL A 140 20.32 0.83 0.90
C VAL A 140 19.35 1.33 -0.19
N PHE A 141 18.34 0.52 -0.55
CA PHE A 141 17.43 0.87 -1.65
C PHE A 141 16.31 1.84 -1.24
N GLY A 142 15.79 1.71 -0.01
CA GLY A 142 14.75 2.59 0.51
C GLY A 142 15.31 3.90 1.04
N ASN A 143 16.15 3.80 2.08
CA ASN A 143 16.64 4.98 2.78
C ASN A 143 17.65 5.76 1.95
N LEU A 144 18.70 5.11 1.45
CA LEU A 144 19.77 5.82 0.73
C LEU A 144 19.36 6.21 -0.69
N ALA A 145 18.85 5.27 -1.50
CA ALA A 145 18.57 5.53 -2.92
C ALA A 145 17.26 6.31 -3.15
N GLN A 146 16.24 6.14 -2.30
CA GLN A 146 14.96 6.83 -2.45
C GLN A 146 14.66 7.91 -1.42
N GLY A 147 15.22 7.82 -0.22
CA GLY A 147 15.09 8.83 0.83
C GLY A 147 13.88 8.64 1.76
N PHE A 148 13.20 7.49 1.73
CA PHE A 148 12.15 7.16 2.71
C PHE A 148 12.65 6.12 3.72
N SER A 149 12.09 6.11 4.91
CA SER A 149 12.44 5.15 5.97
C SER A 149 11.82 3.78 5.68
N ALA A 150 12.66 2.77 5.46
CA ALA A 150 12.23 1.38 5.31
C ALA A 150 11.46 0.88 6.54
N ASP A 151 11.79 1.37 7.75
CA ASP A 151 11.08 0.98 8.97
C ASP A 151 9.68 1.58 9.05
N TRP A 152 9.52 2.87 8.74
CA TRP A 152 8.20 3.50 8.60
C TRP A 152 7.36 2.75 7.56
N TRP A 153 7.98 2.44 6.42
CA TRP A 153 7.31 1.74 5.34
C TRP A 153 6.87 0.33 5.79
N LYS A 154 7.75 -0.44 6.47
CA LYS A 154 7.40 -1.76 7.01
C LYS A 154 6.26 -1.69 8.02
N ASP A 155 6.28 -0.72 8.92
CA ASP A 155 5.24 -0.55 9.94
C ASP A 155 3.86 -0.31 9.29
N LYS A 156 3.78 0.69 8.41
CA LYS A 156 2.56 0.99 7.63
C LYS A 156 2.13 -0.20 6.78
N HIS A 157 3.05 -0.78 6.00
CA HIS A 157 2.71 -1.78 5.01
C HIS A 157 2.37 -3.14 5.62
N ASN A 158 3.00 -3.53 6.73
CA ASN A 158 2.61 -4.73 7.46
C ASN A 158 1.23 -4.56 8.12
N THR A 159 0.91 -3.36 8.59
CA THR A 159 -0.44 -3.03 9.08
C THR A 159 -1.48 -3.20 7.98
N HIS A 160 -1.18 -2.69 6.77
CA HIS A 160 -2.01 -2.90 5.59
C HIS A 160 -2.21 -4.39 5.26
N HIS A 161 -1.17 -5.23 5.30
CA HIS A 161 -1.31 -6.67 5.06
C HIS A 161 -2.09 -7.40 6.16
N ALA A 162 -1.96 -6.96 7.41
CA ALA A 162 -2.69 -7.55 8.53
C ALA A 162 -4.18 -7.21 8.51
N ALA A 163 -4.55 -6.04 8.01
CA ALA A 163 -5.91 -5.51 8.04
C ALA A 163 -6.35 -4.91 6.69
N THR A 164 -6.06 -5.60 5.58
CA THR A 164 -6.23 -5.06 4.23
C THR A 164 -7.65 -4.60 3.95
N ASN A 165 -7.81 -3.35 3.50
CA ASN A 165 -9.09 -2.71 3.20
C ASN A 165 -10.08 -2.72 4.38
N LEU A 166 -9.59 -2.87 5.61
CA LEU A 166 -10.41 -2.78 6.80
C LEU A 166 -10.52 -1.31 7.24
N ILE A 167 -11.75 -0.82 7.30
CA ILE A 167 -12.05 0.57 7.71
C ILE A 167 -11.43 0.83 9.10
N ASP A 168 -10.85 2.01 9.27
CA ASP A 168 -10.17 2.49 10.49
C ASP A 168 -8.87 1.75 10.90
N HIS A 169 -8.55 0.63 10.25
CA HIS A 169 -7.32 -0.13 10.51
C HIS A 169 -6.29 -0.01 9.38
N ASP A 170 -6.76 0.06 8.13
CA ASP A 170 -5.90 0.23 6.96
C ASP A 170 -5.71 1.71 6.61
N GLY A 171 -4.52 2.25 6.87
CA GLY A 171 -4.17 3.61 6.50
C GLY A 171 -4.14 3.85 4.98
N ASP A 172 -4.02 2.80 4.16
CA ASP A 172 -3.83 2.92 2.71
C ASP A 172 -5.13 3.31 1.99
N ILE A 173 -6.29 3.07 2.62
CA ILE A 173 -7.60 3.52 2.14
C ILE A 173 -8.04 4.85 2.77
N ASN A 174 -7.24 5.44 3.65
CA ASN A 174 -7.54 6.74 4.27
C ASN A 174 -6.86 7.89 3.52
N LEU A 175 -7.35 8.18 2.32
CA LEU A 175 -6.77 9.20 1.42
C LEU A 175 -7.68 10.43 1.19
N ALA A 176 -8.78 10.54 1.96
CA ALA A 176 -9.60 11.74 1.97
C ALA A 176 -8.78 12.94 2.49
N PRO A 177 -8.97 14.16 1.95
CA PRO A 177 -10.00 14.56 0.98
C PRO A 177 -9.59 14.40 -0.50
N LEU A 178 -8.42 13.87 -0.83
CA LEU A 178 -7.98 13.79 -2.23
C LEU A 178 -8.67 12.64 -2.99
N PHE A 179 -8.92 11.53 -2.30
CA PHE A 179 -9.60 10.35 -2.82
C PHE A 179 -10.68 9.88 -1.85
N ALA A 180 -11.77 9.34 -2.40
CA ALA A 180 -12.83 8.71 -1.64
C ALA A 180 -12.98 7.26 -2.10
N PHE A 181 -12.67 6.32 -1.22
CA PHE A 181 -12.79 4.88 -1.49
C PHE A 181 -14.05 4.29 -0.89
N ILE A 182 -14.56 4.88 0.19
CA ILE A 182 -15.82 4.49 0.82
C ILE A 182 -16.79 5.68 0.88
N PRO A 183 -18.12 5.42 0.89
CA PRO A 183 -19.12 6.47 1.07
C PRO A 183 -18.87 7.42 2.24
N ALA A 184 -18.38 6.89 3.36
CA ALA A 184 -18.14 7.66 4.58
C ALA A 184 -17.03 8.71 4.40
N ASP A 185 -16.12 8.54 3.43
CA ASP A 185 -15.08 9.53 3.14
C ASP A 185 -15.69 10.87 2.72
N LEU A 186 -16.80 10.86 1.97
CA LEU A 186 -17.48 12.08 1.51
C LEU A 186 -18.02 12.93 2.67
N ALA A 187 -18.28 12.31 3.83
CA ALA A 187 -18.72 13.01 5.04
C ALA A 187 -17.57 13.76 5.74
N ARG A 188 -16.31 13.45 5.41
CA ARG A 188 -15.12 14.07 6.03
C ARG A 188 -14.82 15.47 5.46
N TYR A 189 -15.45 15.86 4.35
CA TYR A 189 -15.23 17.13 3.65
C TYR A 189 -16.04 18.27 4.28
N LYS A 190 -15.49 18.88 5.33
CA LYS A 190 -16.18 19.91 6.13
C LYS A 190 -15.73 21.32 5.76
N LEU A 191 -14.46 21.52 5.43
CA LEU A 191 -13.88 22.82 5.14
C LEU A 191 -14.22 23.29 3.71
N PRO A 192 -14.21 24.62 3.43
CA PRO A 192 -14.52 25.12 2.09
C PRO A 192 -13.64 24.53 0.98
N ILE A 193 -12.34 24.36 1.24
CA ILE A 193 -11.40 23.75 0.30
C ILE A 193 -11.67 22.25 0.11
N GLU A 194 -12.12 21.56 1.15
CA GLU A 194 -12.54 20.16 1.07
C GLU A 194 -13.82 20.06 0.22
N LYS A 195 -14.83 20.88 0.48
CA LYS A 195 -16.06 20.90 -0.34
C LYS A 195 -15.79 21.20 -1.82
N PHE A 196 -14.71 21.92 -2.14
CA PHE A 196 -14.27 22.06 -3.53
C PHE A 196 -13.81 20.73 -4.14
N PHE A 197 -13.09 19.89 -3.39
CA PHE A 197 -12.67 18.56 -3.85
C PHE A 197 -13.86 17.63 -4.15
N LEU A 198 -15.03 17.80 -3.52
CA LEU A 198 -16.24 17.03 -3.89
C LEU A 198 -16.64 17.21 -5.37
N LYS A 199 -16.28 18.33 -5.98
CA LYS A 199 -16.50 18.60 -7.41
C LYS A 199 -15.53 17.83 -8.31
N ILE A 200 -14.39 17.43 -7.75
CA ILE A 200 -13.27 16.77 -8.44
C ILE A 200 -13.31 15.25 -8.22
N VAL A 201 -13.67 14.78 -7.03
CA VAL A 201 -13.71 13.36 -6.62
C VAL A 201 -14.41 12.43 -7.64
N PRO A 202 -15.53 12.80 -8.31
CA PRO A 202 -16.12 11.95 -9.35
C PRO A 202 -15.17 11.59 -10.51
N TYR A 203 -14.13 12.40 -10.72
CA TYR A 203 -13.10 12.22 -11.74
C TYR A 203 -11.82 11.57 -11.20
N GLN A 204 -11.81 11.06 -9.97
CA GLN A 204 -10.63 10.45 -9.33
C GLN A 204 -9.95 9.36 -10.13
N HIS A 205 -10.71 8.58 -10.91
CA HIS A 205 -10.15 7.56 -11.80
C HIS A 205 -9.22 8.12 -12.88
N PHE A 206 -9.33 9.40 -13.26
CA PHE A 206 -8.42 10.04 -14.20
C PHE A 206 -7.15 10.55 -13.52
N TYR A 207 -7.26 11.17 -12.35
CA TYR A 207 -6.11 11.80 -11.69
C TYR A 207 -5.40 10.88 -10.67
N PHE A 208 -5.99 9.76 -10.26
CA PHE A 208 -5.37 8.82 -9.33
C PHE A 208 -4.00 8.36 -9.83
N THR A 209 -3.93 7.85 -11.06
CA THR A 209 -2.66 7.41 -11.67
C THR A 209 -1.68 8.58 -11.83
N LEU A 210 -2.18 9.76 -12.23
CA LEU A 210 -1.34 10.96 -12.39
C LEU A 210 -0.81 11.48 -11.05
N SER A 211 -1.44 11.14 -9.93
CA SER A 211 -1.01 11.50 -8.58
C SER A 211 0.07 10.58 -8.02
N LEU A 212 0.26 9.36 -8.56
CA LEU A 212 1.21 8.39 -8.04
C LEU A 212 2.66 8.91 -7.94
N PRO A 213 3.17 9.77 -8.86
CA PRO A 213 4.48 10.40 -8.66
C PRO A 213 4.58 11.23 -7.37
N LEU A 214 3.45 11.73 -6.84
CA LEU A 214 3.40 12.47 -5.58
C LEU A 214 3.53 11.58 -4.34
N LEU A 215 3.39 10.25 -4.49
CA LEU A 215 3.62 9.30 -3.39
C LEU A 215 4.99 9.48 -2.77
N ARG A 216 6.00 9.82 -3.58
CA ARG A 216 7.34 10.09 -3.06
C ARG A 216 7.33 11.19 -2.00
N PHE A 217 6.70 12.33 -2.27
CA PHE A 217 6.62 13.44 -1.31
C PHE A 217 5.92 13.00 -0.03
N SER A 218 4.84 12.22 -0.16
CA SER A 218 4.13 11.66 0.98
C SER A 218 5.03 10.74 1.80
N TRP A 219 5.74 9.81 1.16
CA TRP A 219 6.59 8.83 1.83
C TRP A 219 7.79 9.47 2.52
N THR A 220 8.46 10.43 1.88
CA THR A 220 9.58 11.15 2.50
C THR A 220 9.11 12.01 3.67
N SER A 221 7.96 12.68 3.54
CA SER A 221 7.41 13.53 4.62
C SER A 221 7.00 12.70 5.83
N GLN A 222 6.28 11.59 5.59
CA GLN A 222 5.89 10.67 6.66
C GLN A 222 7.10 10.00 7.31
N SER A 223 8.15 9.70 6.55
CA SER A 223 9.39 9.17 7.10
C SER A 223 10.08 10.16 8.05
N LEU A 224 10.08 11.45 7.71
CA LEU A 224 10.61 12.49 8.60
C LEU A 224 9.78 12.54 9.89
N LEU A 225 8.45 12.61 9.78
CA LEU A 225 7.55 12.61 10.94
C LEU A 225 7.75 11.37 11.81
N TRP A 226 7.86 10.20 11.20
CA TRP A 226 8.11 8.93 11.87
C TRP A 226 9.39 9.00 12.71
N VAL A 227 10.51 9.39 12.13
CA VAL A 227 11.80 9.43 12.84
C VAL A 227 11.76 10.38 14.05
N PHE A 228 11.07 11.52 13.95
CA PHE A 228 10.94 12.45 15.07
C PHE A 228 9.92 11.99 16.12
N ALA A 229 8.81 11.37 15.71
CA ALA A 229 7.79 10.85 16.61
C ALA A 229 8.20 9.53 17.30
N GLU A 230 9.09 8.75 16.68
CA GLU A 230 9.61 7.49 17.18
C GLU A 230 10.25 7.63 18.57
N ASN A 231 10.92 8.76 18.82
CA ASN A 231 11.54 9.03 20.12
C ASN A 231 10.55 9.08 21.29
N SER A 232 9.26 9.31 21.00
CA SER A 232 8.17 9.36 21.97
C SER A 232 7.18 8.19 21.88
N SER A 233 7.44 7.18 21.04
CA SER A 233 6.50 6.06 20.84
C SER A 233 6.41 5.15 22.07
N GLU A 234 5.18 4.79 22.48
CA GLU A 234 4.93 3.79 23.52
C GLU A 234 5.48 2.40 23.15
N TYR A 235 5.63 2.13 21.84
CA TYR A 235 6.17 0.87 21.32
C TYR A 235 7.71 0.79 21.35
N ARG A 236 8.39 1.86 21.77
CA ARG A 236 9.86 1.92 21.88
C ARG A 236 10.43 0.82 22.78
N VAL A 237 9.69 0.48 23.85
CA VAL A 237 10.10 -0.58 24.80
C VAL A 237 10.07 -1.95 24.12
N TYR A 238 9.01 -2.27 23.40
CA TYR A 238 8.90 -3.54 22.66
C TYR A 238 9.98 -3.64 21.57
N ARG A 239 10.29 -2.55 20.85
CA ARG A 239 11.40 -2.54 19.88
C ARG A 239 12.77 -2.73 20.52
N ARG A 240 13.04 -2.11 21.67
CA ARG A 240 14.30 -2.31 22.41
C ARG A 240 14.45 -3.77 22.86
N ASN A 241 13.35 -4.39 23.24
CA ASN A 241 13.32 -5.77 23.71
C ASN A 241 13.25 -6.79 22.56
N ALA A 242 12.85 -6.37 21.35
CA ALA A 242 12.68 -7.24 20.19
C ALA A 242 13.94 -8.07 19.87
N LEU A 243 15.14 -7.49 20.04
CA LEU A 243 16.39 -8.24 19.87
C LEU A 243 16.53 -9.38 20.89
N ALA A 244 16.14 -9.16 22.15
CA ALA A 244 16.16 -10.18 23.19
C ALA A 244 15.02 -11.21 23.06
N GLU A 245 13.91 -10.82 22.43
CA GLU A 245 12.76 -11.70 22.16
C GLU A 245 13.00 -12.58 20.92
N GLN A 246 13.66 -12.06 19.88
CA GLN A 246 14.02 -12.82 18.67
C GLN A 246 15.09 -13.89 18.92
N VAL A 247 16.09 -13.60 19.76
CA VAL A 247 17.16 -14.58 20.09
C VAL A 247 16.59 -15.82 20.80
N ARG A 248 15.51 -15.67 21.58
CA ARG A 248 14.87 -16.80 22.28
C ARG A 248 14.11 -17.76 21.36
N SER A 249 13.69 -17.32 20.17
CA SER A 249 13.01 -18.21 19.21
C SER A 249 13.96 -19.06 18.38
N GLU A 250 15.21 -18.65 18.19
CA GLU A 250 16.21 -19.43 17.45
C GLU A 250 16.78 -20.59 18.28
N GLU A 251 16.70 -20.54 19.62
CA GLU A 251 17.12 -21.63 20.51
C GLU A 251 16.06 -22.75 20.67
N LEU A 252 14.88 -22.59 20.06
CA LEU A 252 13.74 -23.51 20.19
C LEU A 252 13.34 -24.22 18.87
N SER A 253 14.13 -24.08 17.80
CA SER A 253 13.96 -24.78 16.52
C SER A 253 15.10 -25.77 16.26
#